data_AF-A0A924E2G1-F1
#
_entry.id   AF-A0A924E2G1-F1
#
_cell.length_a   1.000
_cell.length_b   1.000
_cell.length_c   1.000
_cell.angle_alpha   90.00
_cell.angle_beta   90.00
_cell.angle_gamma   90.00
#
_symmetry.space_group_name_H-M   'P 1'
#
loop_
_entity.id
_entity.type
_entity.pdbx_description
1 polymer ?
#
loop_
_entity_poly.entity_id
_entity_poly.type
_entity_poly.pdbx_seq_one_letter_code
_entity_poly.pdbx_strand_id
1 'polypeptide(L)'
;MATGAMLATCNFFIIILLDISASISGVTLSPAWRDATGMLFFLALIRLSPLAGYHAAEHQTVHALEQGLPLTPACVVHQPRAHLRCGTNLMAYMLVFQAVLFAAAPLAAWDLPLVLLAALGVAGPTHRRLGFILQQLVTTKPASTRQIASALFAARALLASWSAARPVPRWLRVWRLGLVQVVGGALLTMWGLMALF
;
A
#
# COMPACT_ATOMS: atom_id res chain seq x y z
N MET A 1 7.11 -4.34 -1.97
CA MET A 1 5.87 -4.82 -2.62
C MET A 1 4.83 -5.33 -1.63
N ALA A 2 5.22 -5.97 -0.52
CA ALA A 2 4.28 -6.47 0.51
C ALA A 2 3.43 -5.38 1.20
N THR A 3 3.98 -4.18 1.43
CA THR A 3 3.25 -3.07 2.08
C THR A 3 2.04 -2.59 1.27
N GLY A 4 2.17 -2.41 -0.05
CA GLY A 4 1.04 -1.97 -0.90
C GLY A 4 -0.13 -2.95 -0.93
N ALA A 5 0.18 -4.24 -1.03
CA ALA A 5 -0.82 -5.30 -1.01
C ALA A 5 -1.45 -5.48 0.39
N MET A 6 -0.65 -5.39 1.46
CA MET A 6 -1.18 -5.33 2.83
C MET A 6 -2.13 -4.15 3.03
N LEU A 7 -1.79 -2.97 2.52
CA LEU A 7 -2.63 -1.78 2.67
C LEU A 7 -3.99 -1.95 1.97
N ALA A 8 -4.03 -2.54 0.76
CA ALA A 8 -5.27 -2.86 0.06
C ALA A 8 -6.11 -3.92 0.80
N THR A 9 -5.46 -4.97 1.31
CA THR A 9 -6.11 -6.02 2.10
C THR A 9 -6.67 -5.47 3.42
N CYS A 10 -5.95 -4.59 4.12
CA CYS A 10 -6.42 -3.97 5.35
C CYS A 10 -7.64 -3.06 5.12
N ASN A 11 -7.68 -2.30 4.02
CA ASN A 11 -8.86 -1.51 3.67
C ASN A 11 -10.09 -2.40 3.46
N PHE A 12 -9.91 -3.52 2.76
CA PHE A 12 -10.98 -4.51 2.55
C PHE A 12 -11.52 -5.08 3.86
N PHE A 13 -10.65 -5.42 4.83
CA PHE A 13 -11.09 -5.87 6.16
C PHE A 13 -11.84 -4.79 6.95
N ILE A 14 -11.45 -3.51 6.81
CA ILE A 14 -12.13 -2.41 7.49
C ILE A 14 -13.53 -2.19 6.90
N ILE A 15 -13.69 -2.33 5.58
CA ILE A 15 -15.01 -2.29 4.93
C ILE A 15 -15.92 -3.39 5.48
N ILE A 16 -15.39 -4.62 5.62
CA ILE A 16 -16.15 -5.74 6.22
C ILE A 16 -16.59 -5.43 7.66
N LEU A 17 -15.71 -4.85 8.48
CA LEU A 17 -16.07 -4.45 9.86
C LEU A 17 -17.16 -3.38 9.89
N LEU A 18 -17.12 -2.42 8.95
CA LEU A 18 -18.17 -1.41 8.79
C LEU A 18 -19.51 -2.04 8.36
N ASP A 19 -19.49 -3.07 7.51
CA ASP A 19 -20.68 -3.80 7.08
C ASP A 19 -21.32 -4.62 8.21
N ILE A 20 -20.49 -5.28 9.03
CA ILE A 20 -20.95 -5.99 10.23
C ILE A 20 -21.56 -4.98 11.22
N SER A 21 -20.90 -3.84 11.44
CA SER A 21 -21.41 -2.80 12.33
C SER A 21 -22.74 -2.21 11.85
N ALA A 22 -22.88 -1.96 10.54
CA ALA A 22 -24.13 -1.50 9.94
C ALA A 22 -25.26 -2.53 10.11
N SER A 23 -24.94 -3.82 9.96
CA SER A 23 -25.89 -4.93 10.14
C SER A 23 -26.40 -5.06 11.58
N ILE A 24 -25.57 -4.70 12.58
CA ILE A 24 -25.94 -4.75 14.00
C ILE A 24 -26.65 -3.47 14.45
N SER A 25 -26.17 -2.30 14.00
CA SER A 25 -26.65 -0.99 14.47
C SER A 25 -27.88 -0.46 13.70
N GLY A 26 -28.18 -1.02 12.53
CA GLY A 26 -29.21 -0.51 11.62
C GLY A 26 -28.83 0.79 10.90
N VAL A 27 -27.66 1.37 11.20
CA VAL A 27 -27.15 2.59 10.55
C VAL A 27 -26.39 2.20 9.30
N THR A 28 -26.93 2.54 8.13
CA THR A 28 -26.29 2.27 6.84
C THR A 28 -25.64 3.52 6.27
N LEU A 29 -24.33 3.43 6.02
CA LEU A 29 -23.62 4.38 5.18
C LEU A 29 -23.80 3.98 3.71
N SER A 30 -23.94 4.96 2.81
CA SER A 30 -23.87 4.65 1.38
C SER A 30 -22.55 3.92 1.06
N PRO A 31 -22.49 3.03 0.05
CA PRO A 31 -21.26 2.30 -0.29
C PRO A 31 -20.03 3.20 -0.41
N ALA A 32 -20.17 4.34 -1.09
CA ALA A 32 -19.08 5.33 -1.23
C ALA A 32 -18.61 5.89 0.12
N TRP A 33 -19.54 6.18 1.02
CA TRP A 33 -19.22 6.68 2.36
C TRP A 33 -18.58 5.59 3.24
N ARG A 34 -18.96 4.31 3.08
CA ARG A 34 -18.32 3.18 3.77
C ARG A 34 -16.86 3.04 3.35
N ASP A 35 -16.62 2.98 2.05
CA ASP A 35 -15.28 2.83 1.49
C ASP A 35 -14.37 4.00 1.87
N ALA A 36 -14.88 5.23 1.77
CA ALA A 36 -14.17 6.43 2.17
C ALA A 36 -13.83 6.41 3.67
N THR A 37 -14.79 6.07 4.52
CA THR A 37 -14.58 6.01 5.98
C THR A 37 -13.57 4.93 6.35
N GLY A 38 -13.67 3.75 5.75
CA GLY A 38 -12.75 2.66 6.00
C GLY A 38 -11.31 3.00 5.59
N MET A 39 -11.15 3.62 4.42
CA MET A 39 -9.87 4.11 3.94
C MET A 39 -9.29 5.19 4.86
N LEU A 40 -10.10 6.18 5.28
CA LEU A 40 -9.65 7.24 6.17
C LEU A 40 -9.23 6.69 7.54
N PHE A 41 -10.01 5.77 8.10
CA PHE A 41 -9.69 5.10 9.35
C PHE A 41 -8.37 4.32 9.22
N PHE A 42 -8.20 3.56 8.14
CA PHE A 42 -6.99 2.81 7.87
C PHE A 42 -5.74 3.70 7.80
N LEU A 43 -5.81 4.77 7.02
CA LEU A 43 -4.75 5.74 6.87
C LEU A 43 -4.40 6.42 8.20
N ALA A 44 -5.41 6.71 9.02
CA ALA A 44 -5.23 7.24 10.37
C ALA A 44 -4.50 6.23 11.27
N LEU A 45 -4.90 4.94 11.27
CA LEU A 45 -4.24 3.89 12.04
C LEU A 45 -2.76 3.79 11.68
N ILE A 46 -2.42 3.76 10.40
CA ILE A 46 -1.02 3.74 9.95
C ILE A 46 -0.28 4.97 10.48
N ARG A 47 -0.83 6.17 10.29
CA ARG A 47 -0.18 7.44 10.66
C ARG A 47 0.07 7.57 12.16
N LEU A 48 -0.88 7.13 12.97
CA LEU A 48 -0.82 7.20 14.43
C LEU A 48 0.09 6.10 15.01
N SER A 49 0.11 4.93 14.38
CA SER A 49 0.95 3.81 14.82
C SER A 49 2.46 4.10 14.72
N PRO A 50 3.31 3.34 15.43
CA PRO A 50 4.76 3.36 15.24
C PRO A 50 5.20 2.92 13.83
N LEU A 51 4.36 2.20 13.08
CA LEU A 51 4.71 1.64 11.77
C LEU A 51 5.13 2.73 10.78
N ALA A 52 4.48 3.90 10.79
CA ALA A 52 4.87 5.02 9.94
C ALA A 52 6.32 5.49 10.19
N GLY A 53 6.86 5.34 11.41
CA GLY A 53 8.25 5.68 11.72
C GLY A 53 9.23 4.59 11.28
N TYR A 54 8.85 3.31 11.44
CA TYR A 54 9.64 2.19 10.89
C TYR A 54 9.70 2.23 9.36
N HIS A 55 8.58 2.55 8.71
CA HIS A 55 8.50 2.69 7.26
C HIS A 55 9.36 3.86 6.75
N ALA A 56 9.38 4.99 7.47
CA ALA A 56 10.31 6.08 7.16
C ALA A 56 11.77 5.62 7.25
N ALA A 57 12.14 4.92 8.34
CA ALA A 57 13.49 4.43 8.55
C ALA A 57 13.94 3.43 7.46
N GLU A 58 13.04 2.57 6.99
CA GLU A 58 13.28 1.68 5.85
C GLU A 58 13.62 2.48 4.60
N HIS A 59 12.77 3.43 4.20
CA HIS A 59 13.00 4.26 3.01
C HIS A 59 14.31 5.03 3.08
N GLN A 60 14.60 5.62 4.23
CA GLN A 60 15.83 6.36 4.47
C GLN A 60 17.06 5.46 4.35
N THR A 61 16.98 4.24 4.87
CA THR A 61 18.08 3.25 4.79
C THR A 61 18.29 2.78 3.35
N VAL A 62 17.21 2.54 2.61
CA VAL A 62 17.25 2.17 1.19
C VAL A 62 17.84 3.31 0.36
N HIS A 63 17.46 4.57 0.58
CA HIS A 63 18.06 5.72 -0.11
C HIS A 63 19.57 5.81 0.12
N ALA A 64 20.03 5.66 1.37
CA ALA A 64 21.46 5.65 1.67
C ALA A 64 22.18 4.50 0.93
N LEU A 65 21.58 3.31 0.90
CA LEU A 65 22.13 2.15 0.19
C LEU A 65 22.21 2.39 -1.33
N GLU A 66 21.14 2.93 -1.93
CA GLU A 66 21.05 3.21 -3.37
C GLU A 66 22.03 4.29 -3.83
N GLN A 67 22.36 5.23 -2.94
CA GLN A 67 23.38 6.27 -3.16
C GLN A 67 24.81 5.79 -2.84
N GLY A 68 24.98 4.55 -2.38
CA GLY A 68 26.29 4.02 -1.98
C GLY A 68 26.86 4.68 -0.73
N LEU A 69 26.02 5.30 0.10
CA LEU A 69 26.43 5.99 1.32
C LEU A 69 26.63 5.02 2.50
N PRO A 70 27.43 5.41 3.51
CA PRO A 70 27.62 4.59 4.70
C PRO A 70 26.30 4.33 5.44
N LEU A 71 26.02 3.06 5.75
CA LEU A 71 24.85 2.65 6.54
C LEU A 71 25.03 2.95 8.04
N THR A 72 25.08 4.24 8.39
CA THR A 72 25.19 4.74 9.76
C THR A 72 23.96 5.57 10.12
N PRO A 73 23.60 5.68 11.42
CA PRO A 73 22.44 6.47 11.83
C PRO A 73 22.51 7.93 11.38
N ALA A 74 23.71 8.53 11.44
CA ALA A 74 23.96 9.90 11.03
C ALA A 74 23.72 10.12 9.53
N CYS A 75 24.05 9.16 8.68
CA CYS A 75 23.77 9.28 7.25
C CYS A 75 22.28 9.05 6.93
N VAL A 76 21.69 8.00 7.50
CA VAL A 76 20.32 7.57 7.20
C VAL A 76 19.28 8.61 7.63
N VAL A 77 19.45 9.27 8.78
CA VAL A 77 18.44 10.22 9.29
C VAL A 77 18.17 11.40 8.34
N HIS A 78 19.15 11.76 7.50
CA HIS A 78 19.05 12.86 6.55
C HIS A 78 18.43 12.47 5.20
N GLN A 79 18.19 11.17 4.97
CA GLN A 79 17.62 10.71 3.71
C GLN A 79 16.12 11.03 3.60
N PRO A 80 15.56 11.13 2.38
CA PRO A 80 14.14 11.37 2.19
C PRO A 80 13.27 10.24 2.74
N ARG A 81 12.11 10.60 3.32
CA ARG A 81 11.12 9.61 3.79
C ARG A 81 10.24 9.03 2.69
N ALA A 82 10.15 9.68 1.54
CA ALA A 82 9.39 9.17 0.40
C ALA A 82 10.33 8.48 -0.59
N HIS A 83 9.88 7.34 -1.10
CA HIS A 83 10.63 6.51 -2.02
C HIS A 83 9.80 6.17 -3.26
N LEU A 84 10.44 6.22 -4.43
CA LEU A 84 9.76 6.02 -5.72
C LEU A 84 9.24 4.58 -5.90
N ARG A 85 9.93 3.61 -5.29
CA ARG A 85 9.60 2.17 -5.40
C ARG A 85 8.75 1.64 -4.24
N CYS A 86 8.19 2.53 -3.43
CA CYS A 86 7.33 2.15 -2.31
C CYS A 86 5.99 1.57 -2.79
N GLY A 87 5.48 0.56 -2.09
CA GLY A 87 4.16 -0.03 -2.34
C GLY A 87 3.00 0.97 -2.15
N THR A 88 3.19 2.05 -1.39
CA THR A 88 2.21 3.15 -1.28
C THR A 88 1.96 3.83 -2.63
N ASN A 89 2.92 3.84 -3.56
CA ASN A 89 2.68 4.37 -4.91
C ASN A 89 1.74 3.46 -5.72
N LEU A 90 1.81 2.14 -5.51
CA LEU A 90 0.86 1.19 -6.10
C LEU A 90 -0.53 1.36 -5.48
N MET A 91 -0.63 1.57 -4.16
CA MET A 91 -1.92 1.90 -3.53
C MET A 91 -2.51 3.19 -4.08
N ALA A 92 -1.71 4.25 -4.21
CA ALA A 92 -2.15 5.51 -4.81
C ALA A 92 -2.67 5.31 -6.25
N TYR A 93 -2.01 4.44 -7.02
CA TYR A 93 -2.47 4.07 -8.35
C TYR A 93 -3.85 3.41 -8.32
N MET A 94 -4.02 2.40 -7.47
CA MET A 94 -5.30 1.69 -7.32
C MET A 94 -6.43 2.64 -6.90
N LEU A 95 -6.15 3.57 -5.97
CA LEU A 95 -7.14 4.55 -5.51
C LEU A 95 -7.59 5.50 -6.62
N VAL A 96 -6.65 6.07 -7.38
CA VAL A 96 -6.98 6.95 -8.50
C VAL A 96 -7.71 6.18 -9.60
N PHE A 97 -7.20 5.00 -9.94
CA PHE A 97 -7.77 4.15 -10.97
C PHE A 97 -9.23 3.82 -10.64
N GLN A 98 -9.49 3.37 -9.41
CA GLN A 98 -10.84 3.03 -8.96
C GLN A 98 -11.75 4.26 -8.83
N ALA A 99 -11.24 5.40 -8.35
CA ALA A 99 -12.00 6.65 -8.32
C ALA A 99 -12.45 7.09 -9.72
N VAL A 100 -11.58 6.96 -10.74
CA VAL A 100 -11.93 7.27 -12.12
C VAL A 100 -12.98 6.29 -12.65
N LEU A 101 -12.85 4.99 -12.37
CA LEU A 101 -13.86 4.00 -12.76
C LEU A 101 -15.23 4.28 -12.13
N PHE A 102 -15.28 4.62 -10.84
CA PHE A 102 -16.53 4.97 -10.17
C PHE A 102 -17.14 6.26 -10.69
N ALA A 103 -16.32 7.30 -10.90
CA ALA A 103 -16.78 8.56 -11.50
C ALA A 103 -17.29 8.37 -12.93
N ALA A 104 -16.71 7.44 -13.68
CA ALA A 104 -17.13 7.07 -15.02
C ALA A 104 -18.26 6.03 -15.05
N ALA A 105 -18.66 5.43 -13.92
CA ALA A 105 -19.69 4.39 -13.90
C ALA A 105 -21.05 4.84 -14.46
N PRO A 106 -21.55 6.07 -14.21
CA PRO A 106 -22.76 6.59 -14.87
C PRO A 106 -22.58 6.75 -16.38
N LEU A 107 -21.33 6.95 -16.82
CA LEU A 107 -20.92 7.03 -18.21
C LEU A 107 -20.52 5.67 -18.78
N ALA A 108 -20.54 4.57 -18.01
CA ALA A 108 -20.07 3.25 -18.43
C ALA A 108 -21.04 2.53 -19.39
N ALA A 109 -22.16 3.17 -19.76
CA ALA A 109 -22.89 2.84 -20.99
C ALA A 109 -22.06 3.15 -22.26
N TRP A 110 -20.95 3.90 -22.12
CA TRP A 110 -19.99 4.22 -23.17
C TRP A 110 -18.89 3.17 -23.21
N ASP A 111 -18.29 2.99 -24.40
CA ASP A 111 -17.28 1.99 -24.76
C ASP A 111 -16.25 1.73 -23.62
N LEU A 112 -16.41 0.60 -22.90
CA LEU A 112 -15.55 0.19 -21.77
C LEU A 112 -14.03 0.33 -22.04
N PRO A 113 -13.51 -0.04 -23.23
CA PRO A 113 -12.14 0.27 -23.64
C PRO A 113 -11.73 1.74 -23.44
N LEU A 114 -12.58 2.69 -23.82
CA LEU A 114 -12.29 4.13 -23.67
C LEU A 114 -12.20 4.53 -22.20
N VAL A 115 -13.11 4.03 -21.36
CA VAL A 115 -13.10 4.29 -19.92
C VAL A 115 -11.83 3.72 -19.27
N LEU A 116 -11.41 2.52 -19.66
CA LEU A 116 -10.17 1.91 -19.18
C LEU A 116 -8.95 2.71 -19.65
N LEU A 117 -8.89 3.13 -20.91
CA LEU A 117 -7.82 3.97 -21.43
C LEU A 117 -7.74 5.31 -20.70
N ALA A 118 -8.87 5.95 -20.43
CA ALA A 118 -8.94 7.16 -19.62
C ALA A 118 -8.46 6.92 -18.18
N ALA A 119 -8.91 5.85 -17.54
CA ALA A 119 -8.48 5.48 -16.18
C ALA A 119 -6.97 5.23 -16.11
N LEU A 120 -6.40 4.50 -17.08
CA LEU A 120 -4.96 4.29 -17.19
C LEU A 120 -4.22 5.61 -17.44
N GLY A 121 -4.75 6.46 -18.34
CA GLY A 121 -4.19 7.76 -18.71
C GLY A 121 -4.17 8.77 -17.57
N VAL A 122 -5.16 8.72 -16.67
CA VAL A 122 -5.21 9.57 -15.46
C VAL A 122 -4.40 8.97 -14.31
N ALA A 123 -4.57 7.68 -14.00
CA ALA A 123 -3.88 7.04 -12.88
C ALA A 123 -2.37 6.93 -13.10
N GLY A 124 -1.93 6.64 -14.33
CA GLY A 124 -0.52 6.50 -14.72
C GLY A 124 0.39 7.67 -14.35
N PRO A 125 0.10 8.92 -14.75
CA PRO A 125 0.93 10.07 -14.35
C PRO A 125 0.65 10.52 -12.90
N THR A 126 -0.58 10.38 -12.42
CA THR A 126 -1.01 10.98 -11.15
C THR A 126 -0.55 10.19 -9.92
N HIS A 127 -0.50 8.85 -10.02
CA HIS A 127 -0.23 8.00 -8.85
C HIS A 127 1.12 8.29 -8.19
N ARG A 128 2.15 8.67 -8.95
CA ARG A 128 3.48 8.95 -8.39
C ARG A 128 3.44 10.17 -7.47
N ARG A 129 2.76 11.23 -7.92
CA ARG A 129 2.63 12.47 -7.15
C ARG A 129 1.82 12.23 -5.87
N LEU A 130 0.65 11.60 -6.01
CA LEU A 130 -0.21 11.28 -4.87
C LEU A 130 0.46 10.30 -3.91
N GLY A 131 1.15 9.29 -4.43
CA GLY A 131 1.89 8.34 -3.61
C GLY A 131 3.02 9.00 -2.84
N PHE A 132 3.75 9.96 -3.42
CA PHE A 132 4.73 10.77 -2.70
C PHE A 132 4.09 11.59 -1.57
N ILE A 133 2.95 12.23 -1.83
CA ILE A 133 2.21 13.01 -0.82
C ILE A 133 1.74 12.10 0.31
N LEU A 134 1.11 10.97 -0.02
CA LEU A 134 0.66 9.98 0.96
C LEU A 134 1.82 9.47 1.79
N GLN A 135 2.97 9.19 1.18
CA GLN A 135 4.16 8.80 1.92
C GLN A 135 4.59 9.87 2.89
N GLN A 136 4.74 11.13 2.46
CA GLN A 136 5.26 12.19 3.32
C GLN A 136 4.32 12.56 4.48
N LEU A 137 3.01 12.54 4.22
CA LEU A 137 2.01 13.06 5.15
C LEU A 137 1.36 11.97 6.00
N VAL A 138 1.16 10.78 5.43
CA VAL A 138 0.28 9.74 6.01
C VAL A 138 1.06 8.48 6.36
N THR A 139 1.70 7.83 5.38
CA THR A 139 2.30 6.50 5.60
C THR A 139 3.71 6.56 6.18
N THR A 140 4.28 7.75 6.36
CA THR A 140 5.56 7.93 7.05
C THR A 140 5.51 9.08 8.04
N LYS A 141 6.36 9.02 9.07
CA LYS A 141 6.62 10.10 10.03
C LYS A 141 8.11 10.13 10.39
N PRO A 142 8.66 11.22 10.95
CA PRO A 142 10.05 11.25 11.38
C PRO A 142 10.39 10.02 12.24
N ALA A 143 11.44 9.30 11.83
CA ALA A 143 11.85 8.07 12.50
C ALA A 143 12.61 8.38 13.79
N SER A 144 12.33 7.64 14.85
CA SER A 144 13.14 7.67 16.06
C SER A 144 14.46 6.93 15.87
N THR A 145 15.45 7.24 16.72
CA THR A 145 16.76 6.57 16.70
C THR A 145 16.66 5.04 16.81
N ARG A 146 15.71 4.53 17.60
CA ARG A 146 15.45 3.08 17.73
C ARG A 146 14.96 2.47 16.42
N GLN A 147 14.10 3.18 15.69
CA GLN A 147 13.57 2.72 14.39
C GLN A 147 14.65 2.73 13.31
N ILE A 148 15.49 3.77 13.29
CA ILE A 148 16.67 3.83 12.40
C ILE A 148 17.63 2.68 12.71
N ALA A 149 17.93 2.43 13.98
CA ALA A 149 18.80 1.32 14.38
C ALA A 149 18.22 -0.04 13.95
N SER A 150 16.91 -0.25 14.11
CA SER A 150 16.21 -1.46 13.65
C SER A 150 16.29 -1.62 12.12
N ALA A 151 16.07 -0.56 11.36
CA ALA A 151 16.16 -0.58 9.90
C ALA A 151 17.59 -0.88 9.42
N LEU A 152 18.60 -0.27 10.05
CA LEU A 152 20.02 -0.54 9.77
C LEU A 152 20.41 -1.98 10.07
N PHE A 153 19.94 -2.53 11.19
CA PHE A 153 20.16 -3.94 11.55
C PHE A 153 19.56 -4.86 10.47
N ALA A 154 18.31 -4.64 10.08
CA ALA A 154 17.64 -5.42 9.05
C ALA A 154 18.36 -5.32 7.69
N ALA A 155 18.77 -4.12 7.28
CA ALA A 155 19.50 -3.91 6.04
C ALA A 155 20.85 -4.64 6.03
N ARG A 156 21.62 -4.57 7.11
CA ARG A 156 22.91 -5.28 7.22
C ARG A 156 22.72 -6.80 7.23
N ALA A 157 21.71 -7.32 7.92
CA ALA A 157 21.38 -8.75 7.91
C ALA A 157 20.98 -9.23 6.50
N LEU A 158 20.19 -8.44 5.78
CA LEU A 158 19.82 -8.71 4.39
C LEU A 158 21.04 -8.71 3.46
N LEU A 159 21.91 -7.71 3.56
CA LEU A 159 23.14 -7.65 2.76
C LEU A 159 24.08 -8.81 3.04
N ALA A 160 24.22 -9.21 4.32
CA ALA A 160 25.03 -10.36 4.70
C ALA A 160 24.50 -11.65 4.04
N SER A 161 23.19 -11.88 4.09
CA SER A 161 22.54 -13.04 3.47
C SER A 161 22.48 -12.99 1.94
N TRP A 162 22.56 -11.80 1.33
CA TRP A 162 22.55 -11.63 -0.12
C TRP A 162 23.73 -12.32 -0.81
N SER A 163 24.92 -12.32 -0.17
CA SER A 163 26.11 -13.00 -0.69
C SER A 163 25.92 -14.53 -0.85
N ALA A 164 24.97 -15.11 -0.11
CA ALA A 164 24.62 -16.53 -0.16
C ALA A 164 23.34 -16.82 -0.99
N ALA A 165 22.73 -15.80 -1.59
CA ALA A 165 21.43 -15.94 -2.25
C ALA A 165 21.53 -16.74 -3.56
N ARG A 166 20.81 -17.87 -3.61
CA ARG A 166 20.69 -18.69 -4.83
C ARG A 166 19.66 -18.08 -5.79
N PRO A 167 19.87 -18.17 -7.11
CA PRO A 167 18.88 -17.72 -8.08
C PRO A 167 17.55 -18.48 -7.88
N VAL A 168 16.47 -17.72 -7.70
CA VAL A 168 15.13 -18.28 -7.53
C VAL A 168 14.42 -18.44 -8.88
N PRO A 169 13.74 -19.58 -9.13
CA PRO A 169 12.93 -19.77 -10.33
C PRO A 169 11.91 -18.64 -10.53
N ARG A 170 11.59 -18.30 -11.78
CA ARG A 170 10.67 -17.19 -12.10
C ARG A 170 9.29 -17.36 -11.46
N TRP A 171 8.72 -18.57 -11.51
CA TRP A 171 7.41 -18.86 -10.92
C TRP A 171 7.42 -18.68 -9.39
N LEU A 172 8.49 -19.10 -8.71
CA LEU A 172 8.62 -18.97 -7.27
C LEU A 172 8.79 -17.50 -6.87
N ARG A 173 9.43 -16.71 -7.74
CA ARG A 173 9.52 -15.26 -7.59
C ARG A 173 8.13 -14.63 -7.60
N VAL A 174 7.28 -15.01 -8.57
CA VAL A 174 5.88 -14.55 -8.68
C VAL A 174 5.06 -15.00 -7.46
N TRP A 175 5.19 -16.25 -7.04
CA TRP A 175 4.51 -16.77 -5.84
C TRP A 175 4.90 -16.00 -4.57
N ARG A 176 6.19 -15.67 -4.42
CA ARG A 176 6.71 -14.89 -3.28
C ARG A 176 6.34 -13.41 -3.31
N LEU A 177 5.78 -12.90 -4.41
CA LEU A 177 5.23 -11.53 -4.44
C LEU A 177 3.99 -11.38 -3.56
N GLY A 178 3.31 -12.49 -3.21
CA GLY A 178 2.08 -12.45 -2.41
C GLY A 178 0.81 -12.16 -3.21
N LEU A 179 0.93 -11.88 -4.52
CA LEU A 179 -0.20 -11.41 -5.34
C LEU A 179 -1.28 -12.49 -5.49
N VAL A 180 -0.88 -13.75 -5.68
CA VAL A 180 -1.80 -14.89 -5.81
C VAL A 180 -2.58 -15.11 -4.51
N GLN A 181 -1.90 -14.96 -3.36
CA GLN A 181 -2.48 -15.12 -2.04
C GLN A 181 -3.50 -14.00 -1.76
N VAL A 182 -3.19 -12.76 -2.17
CA VAL A 182 -4.09 -11.61 -2.01
C VAL A 182 -5.32 -11.75 -2.91
N VAL A 183 -5.13 -12.07 -4.19
CA VAL A 183 -6.26 -12.29 -5.13
C VAL A 183 -7.11 -13.48 -4.69
N GLY A 184 -6.48 -14.60 -4.31
CA GLY A 184 -7.18 -15.77 -3.81
C GLY A 184 -7.99 -15.48 -2.56
N GLY A 185 -7.41 -14.76 -1.58
CA GLY A 185 -8.10 -14.31 -0.38
C GLY A 185 -9.30 -13.41 -0.69
N ALA A 186 -9.12 -12.40 -1.55
CA ALA A 186 -10.20 -11.50 -1.95
C ALA A 186 -11.35 -12.23 -2.66
N LEU A 187 -11.04 -13.16 -3.57
CA LEU A 187 -12.06 -13.98 -4.27
C LEU A 187 -12.82 -14.90 -3.31
N LEU A 188 -12.12 -15.55 -2.37
CA LEU A 188 -12.73 -16.38 -1.33
C LEU A 188 -13.66 -15.57 -0.42
N THR A 189 -13.23 -14.38 -0.01
CA THR A 189 -14.10 -13.51 0.80
C THR A 189 -15.31 -13.02 0.00
N MET A 190 -15.12 -12.63 -1.26
CA MET A 190 -16.22 -12.20 -2.13
C MET A 190 -17.24 -13.34 -2.34
N TRP A 191 -16.76 -14.56 -2.60
CA TRP A 191 -17.61 -15.75 -2.70
C TRP A 191 -18.35 -16.05 -1.39
N GLY A 192 -17.66 -15.98 -0.25
CA GLY A 192 -18.27 -16.19 1.07
C GLY A 192 -19.35 -15.16 1.38
N LEU A 193 -19.16 -13.89 1.02
CA LEU A 193 -20.17 -12.85 1.18
C LEU A 193 -21.38 -13.09 0.26
N MET A 194 -21.15 -13.47 -0.99
CA MET A 194 -22.23 -13.79 -1.94
C MET A 194 -23.04 -15.04 -1.55
N ALA A 195 -22.47 -15.96 -0.77
CA ALA A 195 -23.18 -17.15 -0.28
C ALA A 195 -24.06 -16.88 0.95
N LEU A 196 -23.95 -15.70 1.57
CA LEU A 196 -24.73 -15.28 2.74
C LEU A 196 -25.97 -14.45 2.38
N PHE A 197 -26.15 -14.12 1.10
CA PHE A 197 -27.29 -13.38 0.53
C PHE A 197 -27.91 -14.17 -0.62
#